data_AF-A0AAU7DA05-F1
#
_entry.id   AF-A0AAU7DA05-F1
#
_cell.length_a   1.000
_cell.length_b   1.000
_cell.length_c   1.000
_cell.angle_alpha   90.00
_cell.angle_beta   90.00
_cell.angle_gamma   90.00
#
_symmetry.space_group_name_H-M   'P 1'
#
loop_
_entity.id
_entity.type
_entity.pdbx_description
1 polymer ?
#
loop_
_entity_poly.entity_id
_entity_poly.type
_entity_poly.pdbx_seq_one_letter_code
_entity_poly.pdbx_strand_id
1 'polypeptide(L)'
;MIELTRLNGSRLIVNCDLIKYAESAPDTVLTLITGEKLVVLEPSIEISRRTLDYRARILAAAWPEAAASLSAKSAHDAQKTIRDLERQSSKD
;
A
#
# COMPACT_ATOMS: atom_id res chain seq x y z
N MET A 1 4.76 -1.11 -10.42
CA MET A 1 5.09 -0.18 -11.52
C MET A 1 4.14 1.00 -11.45
N ILE A 2 4.66 2.20 -11.21
CA ILE A 2 3.91 3.46 -11.21
C ILE A 2 4.42 4.34 -12.33
N GLU A 3 3.53 4.99 -13.06
CA GLU A 3 3.91 6.00 -14.05
C GLU A 3 4.21 7.33 -13.33
N LEU A 4 5.22 8.05 -13.78
CA LEU A 4 5.66 9.35 -13.29
C LEU A 4 6.13 10.22 -14.46
N THR A 5 6.36 11.51 -14.19
CA THR A 5 6.73 12.50 -15.20
C THR A 5 8.05 13.16 -14.83
N ARG A 6 9.04 13.12 -15.74
CA ARG A 6 10.31 13.85 -15.55
C ARG A 6 10.11 15.35 -15.74
N LEU A 7 11.10 16.14 -15.32
CA LEU A 7 11.12 17.60 -15.52
C LEU A 7 10.97 18.03 -16.99
N ASN A 8 11.47 17.22 -17.93
CA ASN A 8 11.35 17.49 -19.37
C ASN A 8 9.97 17.09 -19.96
N GLY A 9 9.00 16.71 -19.13
CA GLY A 9 7.66 16.27 -19.54
C GLY A 9 7.58 14.83 -20.05
N SER A 10 8.71 14.12 -20.20
CA SER A 10 8.68 12.71 -20.60
C SER A 10 8.12 11.83 -19.49
N ARG A 11 7.32 10.83 -19.88
CA ARG A 11 6.80 9.82 -18.96
C ARG A 11 7.83 8.72 -18.72
N LEU A 12 7.85 8.19 -17.51
CA LEU A 12 8.57 6.97 -17.17
C LEU A 12 7.72 6.08 -16.28
N ILE A 13 7.96 4.77 -16.36
CA ILE A 13 7.36 3.80 -15.44
C ILE A 13 8.45 3.30 -14.49
N VAL A 14 8.24 3.48 -13.18
CA VAL A 14 9.20 3.14 -12.13
C VAL A 14 8.70 1.94 -11.33
N ASN A 15 9.63 1.05 -10.97
CA ASN A 15 9.35 0.05 -9.94
C ASN A 15 9.29 0.73 -8.56
N CYS A 16 8.07 0.94 -8.06
CA CYS A 16 7.83 1.60 -6.78
C CYS A 16 8.42 0.86 -5.57
N ASP A 17 8.65 -0.45 -5.67
CA ASP A 17 9.22 -1.23 -4.58
C ASP A 17 10.74 -1.05 -4.44
N LEU A 18 11.39 -0.42 -5.44
CA LEU A 18 12.81 -0.06 -5.40
C LEU A 18 13.06 1.38 -4.96
N ILE A 19 12.00 2.16 -4.70
CA ILE A 19 12.13 3.52 -4.15
C ILE A 19 12.54 3.40 -2.69
N LYS A 20 13.70 3.95 -2.35
CA LYS A 20 14.20 4.00 -0.97
C LYS A 20 13.52 5.11 -0.18
N TYR A 21 13.47 6.31 -0.76
CA TYR A 21 12.73 7.46 -0.22
C TYR A 21 12.46 8.50 -1.32
N ALA A 22 11.49 9.39 -1.07
CA ALA A 22 11.12 10.50 -1.93
C ALA A 22 11.16 11.81 -1.14
N GLU A 23 11.88 12.81 -1.63
CA GLU A 23 12.03 14.13 -0.99
C GLU A 23 11.50 15.22 -1.94
N SER A 24 10.65 16.13 -1.47
CA SER A 24 10.10 17.21 -2.28
C SER A 24 10.73 18.56 -1.89
N ALA A 25 11.55 19.16 -2.78
CA ALA A 25 12.01 20.56 -2.69
C ALA A 25 12.80 21.04 -3.94
N PRO A 26 12.34 22.04 -4.73
CA PRO A 26 10.94 22.34 -5.09
C PRO A 26 10.31 21.24 -5.95
N ASP A 27 11.15 20.46 -6.64
CA ASP A 27 10.80 19.25 -7.38
C ASP A 27 10.95 18.01 -6.47
N THR A 28 10.39 16.87 -6.88
CA THR A 28 10.56 15.63 -6.11
C THR A 28 11.74 14.81 -6.62
N VAL A 29 12.64 14.44 -5.71
CA VAL A 29 13.74 13.52 -5.96
C VAL A 29 13.41 12.15 -5.37
N LEU A 30 13.34 11.14 -6.23
CA LEU A 30 13.31 9.74 -5.82
C LEU A 30 14.74 9.23 -5.72
N THR A 31 15.10 8.67 -4.57
CA THR A 31 16.34 7.89 -4.42
C THR A 31 15.97 6.41 -4.44
N LEU A 32 16.51 5.64 -5.37
CA LEU A 32 16.33 4.20 -5.44
C LEU A 32 17.27 3.48 -4.47
N ILE A 33 17.00 2.21 -4.18
CA ILE A 33 17.87 1.40 -3.30
C ILE A 33 19.30 1.25 -3.84
N THR A 34 19.50 1.44 -5.15
CA THR A 34 20.81 1.43 -5.83
C THR A 34 21.60 2.72 -5.63
N GLY A 35 20.98 3.77 -5.10
CA GLY A 35 21.54 5.12 -5.03
C GLY A 35 21.26 5.97 -6.28
N GLU A 36 20.67 5.40 -7.33
CA GLU A 36 20.18 6.16 -8.49
C GLU A 36 19.15 7.22 -8.06
N LYS A 37 19.26 8.43 -8.61
CA LYS A 37 18.35 9.55 -8.33
C LYS A 37 17.54 9.90 -9.56
N LEU A 38 16.23 10.03 -9.39
CA LEU A 38 15.29 10.44 -10.44
C LEU A 38 14.55 11.69 -9.98
N VAL A 39 14.52 12.72 -10.81
CA VAL A 39 13.74 13.94 -10.54
C VAL A 39 12.43 13.88 -11.31
N VAL A 40 11.31 14.04 -10.59
CA VAL A 40 9.95 13.92 -11.12
C VAL A 40 9.08 15.10 -10.68
N LEU A 41 8.01 15.34 -11.43
CA LEU A 41 7.05 16.42 -11.20
C LEU A 41 6.00 16.08 -10.14
N GLU A 42 5.72 14.80 -9.93
CA GLU A 42 4.77 14.38 -8.92
C GLU A 42 5.29 14.65 -7.50
N PRO A 43 4.47 15.20 -6.59
CA PRO A 43 4.84 15.35 -5.19
C PRO A 43 4.96 13.98 -4.50
N SER A 44 5.77 13.90 -3.44
CA SER A 44 6.01 12.66 -2.68
C SER A 44 4.72 11.99 -2.18
N ILE A 45 3.71 12.79 -1.80
CA ILE A 45 2.40 12.28 -1.36
C ILE A 45 1.64 11.56 -2.48
N GLU A 46 1.74 12.04 -3.71
CA GLU A 46 1.09 11.41 -4.86
C GLU A 46 1.81 10.11 -5.23
N ILE A 47 3.15 10.10 -5.18
CA ILE A 47 3.95 8.88 -5.39
C ILE A 47 3.58 7.81 -4.36
N SER A 48 3.43 8.20 -3.09
CA SER A 48 2.97 7.31 -2.02
C SER A 48 1.59 6.71 -2.32
N ARG A 49 0.62 7.56 -2.70
CA ARG A 49 -0.72 7.11 -3.10
C ARG A 49 -0.68 6.14 -4.29
N ARG A 50 0.03 6.50 -5.37
CA ARG A 50 0.17 5.64 -6.56
C ARG A 50 0.83 4.28 -6.20
N THR A 51 1.77 4.27 -5.26
CA THR A 51 2.41 3.05 -4.76
C THR A 51 1.41 2.18 -3.99
N LEU A 52 0.61 2.77 -3.10
CA LEU A 52 -0.43 2.06 -2.36
C LEU A 52 -1.48 1.46 -3.32
N ASP A 53 -1.95 2.25 -4.28
CA ASP A 53 -2.93 1.81 -5.28
C ASP A 53 -2.40 0.64 -6.12
N TYR A 54 -1.13 0.69 -6.54
CA TYR A 54 -0.49 -0.40 -7.27
C TYR A 54 -0.44 -1.69 -6.43
N ARG A 55 -0.01 -1.60 -5.16
CA ARG A 55 0.07 -2.76 -4.26
C ARG A 55 -1.32 -3.34 -3.95
N ALA A 56 -2.31 -2.48 -3.72
CA ALA A 56 -3.69 -2.91 -3.50
C ALA A 56 -4.24 -3.65 -4.72
N ARG A 57 -3.95 -3.16 -5.94
CA ARG A 57 -4.34 -3.84 -7.18
C ARG A 57 -3.68 -5.20 -7.35
N ILE A 58 -2.41 -5.36 -6.99
CA ILE A 58 -1.75 -6.68 -7.02
C ILE A 58 -2.49 -7.64 -6.08
N LEU A 59 -2.75 -7.23 -4.84
CA LEU A 59 -3.44 -8.09 -3.86
C LEU A 59 -4.85 -8.47 -4.31
N ALA A 60 -5.62 -7.50 -4.81
CA ALA A 60 -6.97 -7.74 -5.32
C ALA A 60 -6.97 -8.69 -6.52
N ALA A 61 -5.98 -8.59 -7.42
CA ALA A 61 -5.84 -9.48 -8.55
C ALA A 61 -5.38 -10.90 -8.14
N ALA A 62 -4.51 -10.99 -7.13
CA ALA A 62 -3.99 -12.28 -6.64
C ALA A 62 -5.03 -13.03 -5.79
N TRP A 63 -5.95 -12.33 -5.12
CA TRP A 63 -7.00 -12.92 -4.30
C TRP A 63 -8.30 -12.10 -4.37
N PRO A 64 -9.14 -12.34 -5.40
CA PRO A 64 -10.36 -11.58 -5.63
C PRO A 64 -11.36 -11.65 -4.47
N GLU A 65 -11.45 -12.80 -3.79
CA GLU A 65 -12.36 -13.04 -2.67
C GLU A 65 -11.79 -12.57 -1.32
N ALA A 66 -10.63 -11.89 -1.30
CA ALA A 66 -9.96 -11.50 -0.06
C ALA A 66 -10.86 -10.65 0.85
N ALA A 67 -11.58 -9.68 0.29
CA ALA A 67 -12.47 -8.80 1.07
C ALA A 67 -13.56 -9.61 1.79
N ALA A 68 -14.29 -10.46 1.05
CA ALA A 68 -15.33 -11.31 1.61
C ALA A 68 -14.76 -12.29 2.64
N SER A 69 -13.61 -12.90 2.34
CA SER A 69 -12.93 -13.85 3.23
C SER A 69 -12.48 -13.20 4.54
N LEU A 70 -11.93 -12.00 4.47
CA LEU A 70 -11.51 -11.22 5.64
C LEU A 70 -12.72 -10.81 6.48
N SER A 71 -13.80 -10.33 5.86
CA SER A 71 -15.04 -10.01 6.57
C SER A 71 -15.63 -11.23 7.29
N ALA A 72 -15.65 -12.39 6.64
CA ALA A 72 -16.13 -13.63 7.24
C ALA A 72 -15.26 -14.04 8.44
N LYS A 73 -13.93 -13.91 8.33
CA LYS A 73 -13.01 -14.20 9.43
C LYS A 73 -13.22 -13.25 10.61
N SER A 74 -13.32 -11.94 10.37
CA SER A 74 -13.57 -10.96 11.44
C SER A 74 -14.89 -11.22 12.17
N ALA A 75 -15.95 -11.57 11.43
CA ALA A 75 -17.23 -11.94 12.02
C ALA A 75 -17.12 -13.21 12.89
N HIS A 76 -16.41 -14.23 12.40
CA HIS A 76 -16.15 -15.46 13.17
C HIS A 76 -15.34 -15.19 14.45
N ASP A 77 -14.27 -14.41 14.35
CA ASP A 77 -13.41 -14.08 15.49
C ASP A 77 -14.19 -13.31 16.56
N ALA A 78 -15.03 -12.33 16.17
CA ALA A 78 -15.90 -11.61 17.09
C ALA A 78 -16.90 -12.53 17.80
N GLN A 79 -17.55 -13.44 17.07
CA GLN A 79 -18.47 -14.42 17.66
C GLN A 79 -17.76 -15.36 18.64
N LYS A 80 -16.53 -15.78 18.33
CA LYS A 80 -15.73 -16.62 19.21
C LYS A 80 -15.41 -15.91 20.52
N THR A 81 -14.96 -14.65 20.46
CA THR A 81 -14.67 -13.85 21.65
C THR A 81 -15.89 -13.72 22.56
N ILE A 82 -17.08 -13.48 21.98
CA ILE A 82 -18.33 -13.40 22.76
C ILE A 82 -18.61 -14.72 23.48
N ARG A 83 -18.54 -15.85 22.77
CA ARG A 83 -18.76 -17.18 23.37
C ARG A 83 -17.78 -17.52 24.47
N ASP A 84 -16.51 -17.12 24.32
CA ASP A 84 -15.47 -17.37 25.31
C ASP A 84 -15.71 -16.55 26.59
N LEU A 85 -16.21 -15.31 26.48
CA LEU A 85 -16.61 -14.49 27.63
C LEU A 85 -17.83 -15.08 28.36
N GLU A 86 -18.87 -15.49 27.62
CA GLU A 86 -20.07 -16.12 28.21
C GLU A 86 -19.72 -17.39 29.01
N ARG A 87 -18.77 -18.19 28.50
CA ARG A 87 -18.28 -19.40 29.19
C ARG A 87 -17.47 -19.11 30.44
N GLN A 88 -16.82 -17.95 30.53
CA GLN A 88 -16.06 -17.54 31.71
C GLN A 88 -16.99 -17.00 32.80
N SER A 89 -17.97 -16.16 32.45
CA SER A 89 -18.94 -15.62 33.41
C SER A 89 -19.91 -16.65 34.00
N SER A 90 -20.06 -17.82 33.37
CA SER A 90 -20.91 -18.90 33.88
C SER A 90 -20.17 -19.87 34.84
N LYS A 91 -18.87 -19.68 35.08
CA LYS A 91 -18.04 -20.48 35.99
C LYS A 91 -17.73 -19.79 37.33
N ASP A 92 -18.07 -18.51 37.46
CA ASP A 92 -18.05 -17.74 38.70
C ASP A 92 -19.46 -17.68 39.32
#